data_AF-A0A353V8X7-F1
#
_entry.id   AF-A0A353V8X7-F1
#
_cell.length_a   1.000
_cell.length_b   1.000
_cell.length_c   1.000
_cell.angle_alpha   90.00
_cell.angle_beta   90.00
_cell.angle_gamma   90.00
#
_symmetry.space_group_name_H-M   'P 1'
#
loop_
_entity.id
_entity.type
_entity.pdbx_description
1 polymer ?
#
loop_
_entity_poly.entity_id
_entity_poly.type
_entity_poly.pdbx_seq_one_letter_code
_entity_poly.pdbx_strand_id
1 'polypeptide(L)'
;AEALAARAMGRAVRLRDAHFAPVSGRQIVARMLRNLQGAYARRRAWDRTLAVVERLLVVDGKAATHVRDRGTALVNLGRLQHGAAEWERYLRGVPNATDAKQVREELRRVRQILGERN
;
A
#
# COMPACT_ATOMS: atom_id res chain seq x y z
N ALA A 1 -15.90 6.92 26.47
CA ALA A 1 -15.33 6.66 25.12
C ALA A 1 -14.93 7.94 24.40
N GLU A 2 -15.75 9.00 24.39
CA GLU A 2 -15.45 10.26 23.68
C GLU A 2 -14.21 10.98 24.21
N ALA A 3 -14.00 11.05 25.54
CA ALA A 3 -12.79 11.61 26.12
C ALA A 3 -11.51 10.88 25.66
N LEU A 4 -11.57 9.55 25.54
CA LEU A 4 -10.46 8.74 25.02
C LEU A 4 -10.22 9.02 23.53
N ALA A 5 -11.28 9.09 22.73
CA ALA A 5 -11.20 9.43 21.31
C ALA A 5 -10.64 10.84 21.08
N ALA A 6 -11.06 11.81 21.91
CA ALA A 6 -10.59 13.18 21.82
C ALA A 6 -9.10 13.29 22.14
N ARG A 7 -8.64 12.59 23.19
CA ARG A 7 -7.21 12.49 23.53
C ARG A 7 -6.39 11.87 22.40
N ALA A 8 -6.90 10.83 21.76
CA ALA A 8 -6.19 10.15 20.66
C ALA A 8 -6.11 10.99 19.37
N MET A 9 -7.16 11.76 19.07
CA MET A 9 -7.28 12.54 17.84
C MET A 9 -6.78 13.99 17.97
N GLY A 10 -6.46 14.46 19.18
CA GLY A 10 -6.04 15.84 19.45
C GLY A 10 -7.14 16.88 19.22
N ARG A 11 -8.41 16.46 19.15
CA ARG A 11 -9.57 17.33 18.91
C ARG A 11 -10.84 16.72 19.50
N ALA A 12 -11.87 17.53 19.73
CA ALA A 12 -13.17 17.02 20.14
C ALA A 12 -13.74 16.01 19.11
N VAL A 13 -14.28 14.90 19.62
CA VAL A 13 -14.91 13.84 18.82
C VAL A 13 -16.24 13.48 19.44
N ARG A 14 -17.31 13.59 18.64
CA ARG A 14 -18.64 13.06 18.99
C ARG A 14 -18.79 11.66 18.42
N LEU A 15 -19.02 10.68 19.27
CA LEU A 15 -19.28 9.30 18.85
C LEU A 15 -20.77 9.13 18.51
N ARG A 16 -21.06 8.28 17.54
CA ARG A 16 -22.40 7.94 17.05
C ARG A 16 -22.47 6.43 16.96
N ASP A 17 -23.67 5.84 16.99
CA ASP A 17 -23.85 4.39 16.93
C ASP A 17 -23.19 3.75 15.71
N ALA A 18 -23.17 4.47 14.57
CA ALA A 18 -22.47 4.05 13.36
C ALA A 18 -20.96 3.78 13.56
N HIS A 19 -20.31 4.40 14.56
CA HIS A 19 -18.90 4.13 14.88
C HIS A 19 -18.69 2.80 15.63
N PHE A 20 -19.76 2.20 16.16
CA PHE A 20 -19.77 0.91 16.84
C PHE A 20 -20.41 -0.20 15.99
N ALA A 21 -20.75 0.11 14.73
CA ALA A 21 -21.27 -0.89 13.81
C ALA A 21 -20.30 -2.07 13.70
N PRO A 22 -20.82 -3.33 13.68
CA PRO A 22 -19.97 -4.50 13.59
C PRO A 22 -19.14 -4.49 12.30
N VAL A 23 -17.90 -4.95 12.41
CA VAL A 23 -17.02 -5.13 11.25
C VAL A 23 -17.07 -6.57 10.77
N SER A 24 -17.05 -6.75 9.46
CA SER A 24 -16.98 -8.07 8.82
C SER A 24 -15.62 -8.74 9.04
N GLY A 25 -15.57 -10.07 8.94
CA GLY A 25 -14.31 -10.82 8.93
C GLY A 25 -13.35 -10.33 7.83
N ARG A 26 -13.88 -9.96 6.66
CA ARG A 26 -13.09 -9.37 5.56
C ARG A 26 -12.38 -8.08 5.97
N GLN A 27 -13.07 -7.19 6.68
CA GLN A 27 -12.48 -5.94 7.18
C GLN A 27 -11.40 -6.19 8.24
N ILE A 28 -11.61 -7.18 9.12
CA ILE A 28 -10.62 -7.58 10.13
C ILE A 28 -9.36 -8.10 9.44
N VAL A 29 -9.50 -9.04 8.50
CA VAL A 29 -8.36 -9.61 7.74
C VAL A 29 -7.60 -8.52 6.98
N ALA A 30 -8.32 -7.62 6.29
CA ALA A 30 -7.68 -6.51 5.56
C ALA A 30 -6.86 -5.60 6.50
N ARG A 31 -7.38 -5.32 7.71
CA ARG A 31 -6.65 -4.53 8.72
C ARG A 31 -5.40 -5.25 9.20
N MET A 32 -5.50 -6.55 9.50
CA MET A 32 -4.35 -7.34 9.95
C MET A 32 -3.27 -7.45 8.87
N LEU A 33 -3.66 -7.66 7.61
CA LEU A 33 -2.74 -7.67 6.49
C LEU A 33 -2.03 -6.32 6.31
N ARG A 34 -2.74 -5.19 6.40
CA ARG A 34 -2.09 -3.86 6.36
C ARG A 34 -1.09 -3.66 7.49
N ASN A 35 -1.39 -4.13 8.70
CA ASN A 35 -0.45 -4.09 9.82
C ASN A 35 0.81 -4.91 9.52
N LEU A 36 0.65 -6.12 8.99
CA LEU A 36 1.77 -6.99 8.60
C LEU A 36 2.60 -6.39 7.47
N GLN A 37 1.95 -5.80 6.45
CA GLN A 37 2.64 -5.12 5.35
C GLN A 37 3.56 -4.03 5.90
N GLY A 38 3.05 -3.15 6.77
CA GLY A 38 3.84 -2.09 7.36
C GLY A 38 4.99 -2.63 8.23
N ALA A 39 4.76 -3.70 8.98
CA ALA A 39 5.79 -4.32 9.81
C ALA A 39 6.91 -4.97 8.97
N TYR A 40 6.56 -5.71 7.92
CA TYR A 40 7.53 -6.35 7.03
C TYR A 40 8.28 -5.34 6.16
N ALA A 41 7.59 -4.34 5.62
CA ALA A 41 8.22 -3.27 4.82
C ALA A 41 9.25 -2.48 5.65
N ARG A 42 8.92 -2.10 6.90
CA ARG A 42 9.89 -1.42 7.79
C ARG A 42 11.13 -2.26 8.07
N ARG A 43 10.99 -3.58 8.13
CA ARG A 43 12.10 -4.53 8.32
C ARG A 43 12.79 -4.91 7.01
N ARG A 44 12.38 -4.35 5.87
CA ARG A 44 12.87 -4.70 4.53
C ARG A 44 12.71 -6.19 4.19
N ALA A 45 11.74 -6.86 4.79
CA ALA A 45 11.36 -8.23 4.47
C ALA A 45 10.45 -8.22 3.23
N TRP A 46 11.04 -7.96 2.06
CA TRP A 46 10.32 -7.65 0.82
C TRP A 46 9.58 -8.85 0.23
N ASP A 47 10.10 -10.05 0.44
CA ASP A 47 9.46 -11.34 0.13
C ASP A 47 8.10 -11.46 0.86
N ARG A 48 8.11 -11.22 2.17
CA ARG A 48 6.89 -11.25 3.00
C ARG A 48 5.98 -10.09 2.70
N THR A 49 6.54 -8.92 2.41
CA THR A 49 5.76 -7.73 2.01
C THR A 49 4.99 -8.03 0.72
N LEU A 50 5.64 -8.60 -0.30
CA LEU A 50 5.01 -8.99 -1.56
C LEU A 50 3.87 -9.98 -1.31
N ALA A 51 4.12 -11.04 -0.54
CA ALA A 51 3.11 -12.04 -0.21
C ALA A 51 1.87 -11.46 0.50
N VAL A 52 2.06 -10.46 1.38
CA VAL A 52 0.96 -9.76 2.04
C VAL A 52 0.19 -8.87 1.06
N VAL A 53 0.90 -8.13 0.21
CA VAL A 53 0.26 -7.25 -0.78
C VAL A 53 -0.57 -8.03 -1.80
N GLU A 54 -0.10 -9.20 -2.23
CA GLU A 54 -0.88 -10.08 -3.12
C GLU A 54 -2.18 -10.57 -2.47
N ARG A 55 -2.16 -10.88 -1.17
CA ARG A 55 -3.37 -11.21 -0.41
C ARG A 55 -4.29 -10.00 -0.27
N LEU A 56 -3.74 -8.81 -0.06
CA LEU A 56 -4.52 -7.57 -0.04
C LEU A 56 -5.20 -7.29 -1.38
N LEU A 57 -4.55 -7.57 -2.52
CA LEU A 57 -5.18 -7.46 -3.84
C LEU A 57 -6.35 -8.44 -4.03
N VAL A 58 -6.32 -9.62 -3.40
CA VAL A 58 -7.46 -10.56 -3.39
C VAL A 58 -8.59 -10.05 -2.49
N VAL A 59 -8.23 -9.57 -1.30
CA VAL A 59 -9.20 -9.09 -0.29
C VAL A 59 -9.79 -7.73 -0.65
N ASP A 60 -9.06 -6.88 -1.36
CA ASP A 60 -9.43 -5.52 -1.73
C ASP A 60 -8.79 -5.12 -3.07
N GLY A 61 -9.25 -5.75 -4.15
CA GLY A 61 -8.71 -5.55 -5.50
C GLY A 61 -8.96 -4.16 -6.10
N LYS A 62 -9.70 -3.28 -5.42
CA LYS A 62 -10.00 -1.92 -5.90
C LYS A 62 -8.98 -0.88 -5.45
N ALA A 63 -8.15 -1.19 -4.46
CA ALA A 63 -7.21 -0.21 -3.94
C ALA A 63 -5.97 -0.09 -4.86
N ALA A 64 -5.89 1.01 -5.61
CA ALA A 64 -4.75 1.32 -6.48
C ALA A 64 -3.41 1.32 -5.71
N THR A 65 -3.44 1.68 -4.43
CA THR A 65 -2.28 1.65 -3.54
C THR A 65 -1.66 0.26 -3.40
N HIS A 66 -2.45 -0.81 -3.41
CA HIS A 66 -1.91 -2.18 -3.36
C HIS A 66 -1.14 -2.55 -4.64
N VAL A 67 -1.53 -2.02 -5.80
CA VAL A 67 -0.77 -2.17 -7.06
C VAL A 67 0.58 -1.45 -6.96
N ARG A 68 0.57 -0.20 -6.47
CA ARG A 68 1.80 0.56 -6.22
C ARG A 68 2.75 -0.18 -5.27
N ASP A 69 2.21 -0.68 -4.15
CA ASP A 69 2.98 -1.38 -3.12
C ASP A 69 3.58 -2.69 -3.64
N ARG A 70 2.87 -3.38 -4.53
CA ARG A 70 3.38 -4.58 -5.21
C ARG A 70 4.58 -4.22 -6.08
N GLY A 71 4.48 -3.13 -6.84
CA GLY A 71 5.61 -2.60 -7.61
C GLY A 71 6.83 -2.31 -6.74
N THR A 72 6.61 -1.65 -5.60
CA THR A 72 7.68 -1.33 -4.64
C THR A 72 8.34 -2.58 -4.08
N ALA A 73 7.57 -3.59 -3.67
CA ALA A 73 8.12 -4.84 -3.16
C ALA A 73 8.92 -5.60 -4.25
N LEU A 74 8.41 -5.64 -5.48
CA LEU A 74 9.08 -6.30 -6.61
C LEU A 74 10.41 -5.63 -6.97
N VAL A 75 10.46 -4.30 -7.03
CA VAL A 75 11.70 -3.56 -7.30
C VAL A 75 12.75 -3.84 -6.21
N ASN A 76 12.34 -3.82 -4.94
CA ASN A 76 13.25 -4.12 -3.82
C ASN A 76 13.75 -5.59 -3.82
N LEU A 77 13.02 -6.50 -4.44
CA LEU A 77 13.44 -7.89 -4.69
C LEU A 77 14.31 -8.04 -5.95
N GLY A 78 14.67 -6.94 -6.62
CA GLY A 78 15.43 -6.98 -7.88
C GLY A 78 14.61 -7.39 -9.10
N ARG A 79 13.30 -7.62 -8.96
CA ARG A 79 12.37 -7.94 -10.05
C ARG A 79 11.94 -6.66 -10.78
N LEU A 80 12.92 -5.94 -11.30
CA LEU A 80 12.80 -4.57 -11.80
C LEU A 80 11.73 -4.41 -12.90
N GLN A 81 11.72 -5.28 -13.90
CA GLN A 81 10.75 -5.23 -15.01
C GLN A 81 9.31 -5.36 -14.50
N HIS A 82 9.04 -6.36 -13.65
CA HIS A 82 7.72 -6.56 -13.06
C HIS A 82 7.32 -5.39 -12.16
N GLY A 83 8.26 -4.87 -11.36
CA GLY A 83 8.01 -3.73 -10.49
C GLY A 83 7.65 -2.45 -11.26
N ALA A 84 8.36 -2.17 -12.36
CA ALA A 84 8.07 -1.06 -13.25
C ALA A 84 6.66 -1.16 -13.86
N ALA A 85 6.29 -2.34 -14.36
CA ALA A 85 4.97 -2.57 -14.95
C ALA A 85 3.81 -2.31 -13.96
N GLU A 86 4.00 -2.67 -12.67
CA GLU A 86 3.04 -2.38 -11.61
C GLU A 86 2.89 -0.87 -11.35
N TRP A 87 4.01 -0.14 -11.24
CA TRP A 87 3.98 1.32 -11.06
C TRP A 87 3.37 2.05 -12.26
N GLU A 88 3.61 1.58 -13.48
CA GLU A 88 2.93 2.11 -14.67
C GLU A 88 1.42 1.88 -14.61
N ARG A 89 0.98 0.68 -14.20
CA ARG A 89 -0.45 0.40 -14.03
C ARG A 89 -1.06 1.31 -12.97
N TYR A 90 -0.37 1.52 -11.85
CA TYR A 90 -0.79 2.47 -10.82
C TYR A 90 -0.95 3.89 -11.37
N LEU A 91 0.08 4.41 -12.06
CA LEU A 91 0.08 5.77 -12.60
C LEU A 91 -0.96 5.98 -13.70
N ARG A 92 -1.30 4.95 -14.47
CA ARG A 92 -2.43 5.01 -15.43
C ARG A 92 -3.79 5.06 -14.72
N GLY A 93 -3.95 4.31 -13.63
CA GLY A 93 -5.20 4.25 -12.89
C GLY A 93 -5.48 5.50 -12.06
N VAL A 94 -4.45 6.09 -11.45
CA VAL A 94 -4.56 7.28 -10.58
C VAL A 94 -3.46 8.31 -10.87
N PRO A 95 -3.50 8.97 -12.04
CA PRO A 95 -2.41 9.85 -12.49
C PRO A 95 -2.16 11.05 -11.58
N ASN A 96 -3.17 11.49 -10.83
CA ASN A 96 -3.11 12.65 -9.95
C ASN A 96 -3.03 12.28 -8.46
N ALA A 97 -2.68 11.03 -8.13
CA ALA A 97 -2.44 10.64 -6.75
C ALA A 97 -1.34 11.52 -6.12
N THR A 98 -1.46 11.80 -4.83
CA THR A 98 -0.53 12.69 -4.10
C THR A 98 0.93 12.23 -4.20
N ASP A 99 1.16 10.92 -4.30
CA ASP A 99 2.48 10.29 -4.44
C ASP A 99 2.90 10.02 -5.90
N ALA A 100 2.07 10.37 -6.89
CA ALA A 100 2.32 10.04 -8.29
C ALA A 100 3.64 10.63 -8.82
N LYS A 101 4.02 11.82 -8.35
CA LYS A 101 5.32 12.43 -8.71
C LYS A 101 6.49 11.57 -8.24
N GLN A 102 6.48 11.14 -6.99
CA GLN A 102 7.50 10.27 -6.41
C GLN A 102 7.57 8.93 -7.17
N VAL A 103 6.42 8.30 -7.44
CA VAL A 103 6.38 7.02 -8.16
C VAL A 103 6.91 7.15 -9.60
N ARG A 104 6.64 8.27 -10.29
CA ARG A 104 7.24 8.55 -11.61
C ARG A 104 8.76 8.67 -11.56
N GLU A 105 9.29 9.32 -10.54
CA GLU A 105 10.74 9.47 -10.34
C GLU A 105 11.41 8.11 -10.07
N GLU A 106 10.82 7.28 -9.21
CA GLU A 106 11.28 5.91 -8.96
C GLU A 106 11.23 5.05 -10.22
N LEU A 107 10.13 5.13 -10.98
CA LEU A 107 9.99 4.42 -12.26
C LEU A 107 11.05 4.83 -13.29
N ARG A 108 11.35 6.13 -13.40
CA ARG A 108 12.41 6.63 -14.30
C ARG A 108 13.77 6.05 -13.92
N ARG A 109 14.12 6.04 -12.63
CA ARG A 109 15.38 5.43 -12.15
C ARG A 109 15.46 3.95 -12.49
N VAL A 110 14.39 3.18 -12.24
CA VAL A 110 14.37 1.75 -12.56
C VAL A 110 14.51 1.50 -14.06
N ARG A 111 13.87 2.31 -14.91
CA ARG A 111 13.99 2.20 -16.37
C ARG A 111 15.41 2.50 -16.87
N GLN A 112 16.10 3.48 -16.27
CA GLN A 112 17.50 3.74 -16.59
C GLN A 112 18.37 2.52 -16.28
N ILE A 113 18.24 1.94 -15.09
CA ILE A 113 18.98 0.73 -14.69
C ILE A 113 18.71 -0.44 -15.66
N LEU A 114 17.47 -0.59 -16.11
CA LEU A 114 17.11 -1.63 -17.07
C LEU A 114 17.71 -1.38 -18.46
N GLY A 115 17.84 -0.12 -18.88
CA GLY A 115 18.47 0.25 -20.15
C GLY A 115 20.00 0.06 -20.14
N GLU A 116 20.65 0.25 -18.99
CA GLU A 116 22.10 0.06 -18.82
C GLU A 116 22.52 -1.42 -18.75
N ARG A 117 21.57 -2.34 -18.54
CA ARG A 117 21.81 -3.78 -18.41
C ARG A 117 21.57 -4.59 -19.69
N ASN A 118 21.04 -3.94 -20.73
CA ASN A 118 20.81 -4.51 -22.05
C ASN A 118 21.93 -4.09 -23.00
#